data_AF-A0A844KMY2-F1
#
_entry.id   AF-A0A844KMY2-F1
#
_cell.length_a   1.000
_cell.length_b   1.000
_cell.length_c   1.000
_cell.angle_alpha   90.00
_cell.angle_beta   90.00
_cell.angle_gamma   90.00
#
_symmetry.space_group_name_H-M   'P 1'
#
loop_
_entity.id
_entity.type
_entity.pdbx_description
1 polymer ?
#
loop_
_entity_poly.entity_id
_entity_poly.type
_entity_poly.pdbx_seq_one_letter_code
_entity_poly.pdbx_strand_id
1 'polypeptide(L)' 'MKEKDTVIIFTAKKARTLLKMGYTLVDIKPDKMDVDHKRSVFVFKNEDGILENI' A
#
# COMPACT_ATOMS: atom_id res chain seq x y z
N MET A 1 4.51 15.08 15.48
CA MET A 1 4.94 14.35 14.27
C MET A 1 3.66 14.08 13.48
N LYS A 2 3.48 14.62 12.26
CA LYS A 2 2.28 14.30 11.47
C LYS A 2 2.37 12.82 11.11
N GLU A 3 1.40 12.02 11.53
CA GLU A 3 1.25 10.67 10.98
C GLU A 3 1.12 10.82 9.46
N LYS A 4 1.80 9.94 8.72
CA LYS A 4 1.64 9.92 7.27
C LYS A 4 0.20 9.49 7.01
N ASP A 5 -0.54 10.28 6.24
CA ASP A 5 -1.95 10.01 5.90
C ASP A 5 -2.12 8.72 5.06
N THR A 6 -1.01 8.10 4.65
CA THR A 6 -0.99 6.92 3.79
C THR A 6 0.07 5.91 4.19
N VAL A 7 -0.19 4.65 3.90
CA VAL A 7 0.73 3.52 4.05
C VAL A 7 1.10 2.93 2.70
N ILE A 8 2.37 2.56 2.53
CA ILE A 8 2.92 2.04 1.28
C ILE A 8 3.14 0.54 1.39
N ILE A 9 2.60 -0.22 0.43
CA ILE A 9 2.70 -1.67 0.34
C ILE A 9 3.40 -2.05 -0.95
N PHE A 10 4.48 -2.82 -0.85
CA PHE A 10 5.31 -3.21 -2.00
C PHE A 10 4.95 -4.59 -2.59
N THR A 11 4.07 -5.35 -1.93
CA THR A 11 3.72 -6.69 -2.40
C THR A 11 2.25 -6.79 -2.79
N ALA A 12 1.99 -7.32 -3.99
CA ALA A 12 0.63 -7.53 -4.48
C ALA A 12 -0.17 -8.50 -3.60
N LYS A 13 0.49 -9.49 -2.98
CA LYS A 13 -0.17 -10.42 -2.04
C LYS A 13 -0.79 -9.67 -0.87
N LYS A 14 -0.01 -8.77 -0.24
CA LYS A 14 -0.48 -8.02 0.93
C LYS A 14 -1.53 -6.97 0.54
N ALA A 15 -1.32 -6.26 -0.56
CA ALA A 15 -2.31 -5.32 -1.09
C ALA A 15 -3.68 -6.00 -1.34
N ARG A 16 -3.69 -7.20 -1.93
CA ARG A 16 -4.93 -7.98 -2.11
C ARG A 16 -5.60 -8.37 -0.80
N THR A 17 -4.83 -8.73 0.23
CA THR A 17 -5.39 -9.01 1.56
C THR A 17 -6.07 -7.77 2.13
N LEU A 18 -5.39 -6.62 2.10
CA LEU A 18 -5.95 -5.36 2.61
C LEU A 18 -7.22 -4.93 1.87
N LEU A 19 -7.24 -5.07 0.53
CA LEU A 19 -8.44 -4.82 -0.27
C LEU A 19 -9.61 -5.73 0.13
N LYS A 20 -9.35 -7.01 0.39
CA LYS A 20 -10.39 -7.96 0.86
C LYS A 20 -10.92 -7.62 2.25
N MET A 21 -10.10 -6.95 3.07
CA MET A 21 -10.48 -6.48 4.40
C MET A 21 -11.23 -5.13 4.36
N GLY A 22 -11.34 -4.50 3.19
CA GLY A 22 -12.07 -3.25 2.99
C GLY A 22 -11.24 -1.98 3.15
N TYR A 23 -9.91 -2.07 3.30
CA TYR A 23 -9.05 -0.89 3.38
C TYR A 23 -9.02 -0.09 2.08
N THR A 24 -8.94 1.23 2.22
CA THR A 24 -9.01 2.15 1.08
C THR A 24 -7.66 2.27 0.36
N LEU A 25 -7.57 1.75 -0.87
CA LEU A 25 -6.47 2.03 -1.78
C LEU A 25 -6.68 3.41 -2.41
N VAL A 26 -5.68 4.29 -2.31
CA VAL A 26 -5.76 5.68 -2.79
C VAL A 26 -4.92 5.93 -4.05
N ASP A 27 -3.87 5.13 -4.28
CA ASP A 27 -3.00 5.27 -5.46
C ASP A 27 -2.26 3.95 -5.77
N ILE A 28 -1.87 3.78 -7.04
CA ILE A 28 -0.97 2.72 -7.50
C ILE A 28 0.05 3.36 -8.43
N LYS A 29 1.33 3.16 -8.14
CA LYS A 29 2.44 3.76 -8.91
C LYS A 29 3.53 2.73 -9.20
N PRO A 30 4.36 2.94 -10.24
CA PRO A 30 5.53 2.09 -10.46
C PRO A 30 6.54 2.23 -9.30
N ASP A 31 7.20 1.12 -8.97
CA ASP A 31 8.39 1.16 -8.12
C ASP A 31 9.53 1.81 -8.91
N LYS A 32 9.98 2.98 -8.45
CA LYS A 32 11.07 3.72 -9.08
C LYS A 32 12.43 3.06 -8.91
N MET A 33 12.56 2.15 -7.95
CA MET A 33 13.79 1.40 -7.68
C MET A 33 13.83 0.07 -8.43
N ASP A 34 12.70 -0.37 -9.01
CA ASP A 34 12.65 -1.50 -9.92
C ASP A 34 13.11 -1.03 -11.31
N VAL A 35 14.33 -1.42 -11.69
CA VAL A 35 14.96 -1.04 -12.98
C VAL A 35 14.10 -1.45 -14.18
N ASP A 36 13.34 -2.54 -14.02
CA ASP A 36 12.42 -3.04 -15.04
C ASP A 36 11.03 -2.37 -15.01
N HIS A 37 10.73 -1.56 -13.99
CA HIS A 37 9.43 -0.92 -13.75
C HIS A 37 8.22 -1.87 -13.81
N LYS A 38 8.42 -3.16 -13.52
CA LYS A 38 7.36 -4.19 -13.52
C LYS A 38 6.62 -4.26 -12.19
N ARG A 39 7.25 -3.78 -11.11
CA ARG A 39 6.68 -3.78 -9.76
C ARG A 39 5.78 -2.57 -9.54
N SER A 40 4.60 -2.84 -9.00
CA SER A 40 3.68 -1.82 -8.52
C SER A 40 3.84 -1.59 -7.03
N VAL A 41 3.76 -0.33 -6.63
CA VAL A 41 3.65 0.14 -5.26
C VAL A 41 2.20 0.54 -5.01
N PHE A 42 1.60 -0.02 -3.98
CA PHE A 42 0.21 0.22 -3.60
C PHE A 42 0.18 1.18 -2.42
N VAL A 43 -0.59 2.26 -2.54
CA VAL A 43 -0.71 3.29 -1.49
C VAL A 43 -2.11 3.20 -0.90
N PHE A 44 -2.20 2.88 0.38
CA PHE A 44 -3.44 2.84 1.13
C PHE A 44 -3.57 4.07 2.02
N LYS A 45 -4.81 4.46 2.32
CA LYS A 45 -5.08 5.44 3.39
C LYS A 45 -4.64 4.84 4.73
N ASN A 46 -4.05 5.66 5.60
CA ASN A 46 -3.70 5.24 6.95
C ASN A 46 -4.97 5.23 7.82
N GLU A 47 -5.60 4.07 7.92
CA GLU A 47 -6.85 3.83 8.66
C GLU A 47 -6.56 2.93 9.87
N ASP A 48 -7.40 3.02 10.91
CA ASP A 48 -7.20 2.23 12.13
C ASP A 48 -7.07 0.73 11.85
N GLY A 49 -6.11 0.09 12.52
CA GLY A 49 -5.82 -1.33 12.37
C GLY A 49 -5.06 -1.72 11.10
N ILE A 50 -4.80 -0.81 10.15
CA ILE A 50 -4.08 -1.18 8.92
C ILE A 50 -2.68 -1.72 9.23
N LEU A 51 -1.95 -1.08 10.16
CA LEU A 51 -0.57 -1.42 10.54
C LEU A 51 -0.43 -2.82 11.15
N GLU A 52 -1.45 -3.28 11.89
CA GLU A 52 -1.51 -4.63 12.48
C GLU A 52 -1.67 -5.71 11.40
N ASN A 53 -2.15 -5.30 10.23
CA ASN A 53 -2.46 -6.15 9.10
C ASN A 53 -1.43 -6.02 7.97
N ILE A 54 -0.21 -5.49 8.20
CA ILE A 54 0.86 -5.32 7.19
C ILE A 54 1.97 -6.36 7.30
#